data_AF-B9TKI6-F1
#
_entry.id   AF-B9TKI6-F1
#
_cell.length_a   1.000
_cell.length_b   1.000
_cell.length_c   1.000
_cell.angle_alpha   90.00
_cell.angle_beta   90.00
_cell.angle_gamma   90.00
#
_symmetry.space_group_name_H-M   'P 1'
#
loop_
_entity.id
_entity.type
_entity.pdbx_description
1 polymer ?
#
loop_
_entity_poly.entity_id
_entity_poly.type
_entity_poly.pdbx_seq_one_letter_code
_entity_poly.pdbx_strand_id
1 'polypeptide(L)'
;MAAYLIAHAEFVTGGWFQGQMYQISYYPGVIASDCVDDRVYGEVYRLHDAQSTLAVLDDYEECSAQHTQPAEYQRVQTQILAVDGLALEQVWIYLYQWPLDNNRLIESGDFMQQEQLI
;
A
#
# COMPACT_ATOMS: atom_id res chain seq x y z
N MET A 1 4.44 -3.21 -13.50
CA MET A 1 3.16 -3.04 -12.79
C MET A 1 2.42 -1.75 -13.17
N ALA A 2 3.04 -0.56 -13.16
CA ALA A 2 2.33 0.71 -13.43
C ALA A 2 1.47 0.74 -14.71
N ALA A 3 2.00 0.27 -15.85
CA ALA A 3 1.23 0.20 -17.10
C ALA A 3 0.01 -0.74 -17.03
N TYR A 4 0.08 -1.80 -16.21
CA TYR A 4 -1.04 -2.71 -16.00
C TYR A 4 -2.15 -2.02 -15.21
N LEU A 5 -1.83 -1.34 -14.10
CA LEU A 5 -2.83 -0.56 -13.35
C LEU A 5 -3.47 0.52 -14.20
N ILE A 6 -2.71 1.25 -15.02
CA ILE A 6 -3.24 2.27 -15.94
C ILE A 6 -4.28 1.68 -16.92
N ALA A 7 -4.10 0.44 -17.36
CA ALA A 7 -5.02 -0.21 -18.30
C ALA A 7 -6.25 -0.84 -17.60
N HIS A 8 -6.13 -1.17 -16.32
CA HIS A 8 -7.12 -1.98 -15.59
C HIS A 8 -7.80 -1.25 -14.42
N ALA A 9 -7.48 0.01 -14.19
CA ALA A 9 -8.05 0.82 -13.14
C ALA A 9 -8.12 2.30 -13.52
N GLU A 10 -8.99 3.04 -12.82
CA GLU A 10 -9.10 4.49 -12.93
C GLU A 10 -8.78 5.15 -11.59
N PHE A 11 -8.07 6.28 -11.63
CA PHE A 11 -7.78 7.09 -10.46
C PHE A 11 -9.08 7.65 -9.87
N VAL A 12 -9.25 7.52 -8.55
CA VAL A 12 -10.40 8.05 -7.81
C VAL A 12 -10.00 9.29 -7.04
N THR A 13 -9.02 9.17 -6.15
CA THR A 13 -8.60 10.26 -5.26
C THR A 13 -7.24 9.96 -4.63
N GLY A 14 -6.56 10.99 -4.15
CA GLY A 14 -5.47 10.82 -3.20
C GLY A 14 -6.03 10.61 -1.79
N GLY A 15 -5.22 10.08 -0.88
CA GLY A 15 -5.62 9.93 0.51
C GLY A 15 -4.50 9.42 1.39
N TRP A 16 -4.86 9.01 2.60
CA TRP A 16 -3.94 8.36 3.51
C TRP A 16 -4.59 7.22 4.31
N PHE A 17 -3.75 6.24 4.62
CA PHE A 17 -4.00 5.17 5.57
C PHE A 17 -3.36 5.54 6.93
N GLN A 18 -4.00 5.17 8.04
CA GLN A 18 -3.41 5.32 9.36
C GLN A 18 -2.36 4.22 9.58
N GLY A 19 -1.10 4.57 9.37
CA GLY A 19 -0.02 3.60 9.35
C GLY A 19 1.35 4.23 9.28
N GLN A 20 2.36 3.37 9.33
CA GLN A 20 3.76 3.76 9.20
C GLN A 20 4.34 3.13 7.93
N MET A 21 5.21 3.86 7.26
CA MET A 21 5.92 3.40 6.06
C MET A 21 7.40 3.22 6.36
N TYR A 22 7.97 2.08 5.98
CA TYR A 22 9.37 1.74 6.16
C TYR A 22 10.05 1.47 4.82
N GLN A 23 11.32 1.80 4.72
CA GLN A 23 12.17 1.40 3.60
C GLN A 23 12.59 -0.07 3.78
N ILE A 24 12.00 -0.98 3.01
CA ILE A 24 12.36 -2.40 3.06
C ILE A 24 13.62 -2.66 2.24
N SER A 25 13.63 -2.21 0.98
CA SER A 25 14.79 -2.33 0.08
C SER A 25 14.80 -1.18 -0.94
N TYR A 26 14.43 -1.41 -2.19
CA TYR A 26 14.13 -0.38 -3.18
C TYR A 26 12.61 -0.05 -3.23
N TYR A 27 11.84 -0.67 -2.32
CA TYR A 27 10.39 -0.56 -2.21
C TYR A 27 9.96 -0.30 -0.76
N PRO A 28 8.76 0.27 -0.55
CA PRO A 28 8.23 0.54 0.78
C PRO A 28 7.48 -0.66 1.38
N GLY A 29 7.47 -0.74 2.71
CA GLY A 29 6.59 -1.61 3.49
C GLY A 29 5.68 -0.76 4.37
N VAL A 30 4.37 -1.02 4.33
CA VAL A 30 3.37 -0.29 5.12
C VAL A 30 2.82 -1.20 6.21
N ILE A 31 2.76 -0.70 7.43
CA ILE A 31 2.12 -1.38 8.57
C ILE A 31 1.02 -0.51 9.16
N ALA A 32 0.01 -1.14 9.76
CA ALA A 32 -1.00 -0.43 10.55
C ALA A 32 -0.37 0.21 11.79
N SER A 33 -0.87 1.37 12.20
CA SER A 33 -0.44 2.05 13.42
C SER A 33 -1.62 2.41 14.30
N ASP A 34 -1.45 2.27 15.62
CA ASP A 34 -2.42 2.72 16.62
C ASP A 34 -2.34 4.24 16.88
N CYS A 35 -1.32 4.92 16.35
CA CYS A 35 -1.16 6.36 16.48
C CYS A 35 -2.00 7.10 15.43
N VAL A 36 -2.89 7.99 15.89
CA VAL A 36 -3.80 8.76 15.01
C VAL A 36 -3.11 9.78 14.12
N ASP A 37 -1.87 10.15 14.46
CA ASP A 37 -1.08 11.11 13.71
C ASP A 37 -0.24 10.44 12.61
N ASP A 38 -0.10 9.11 12.65
CA ASP A 38 0.65 8.35 11.66
C ASP A 38 -0.15 8.24 10.36
N ARG A 39 0.46 8.66 9.25
CA ARG A 39 -0.18 8.72 7.94
C ARG A 39 0.73 8.13 6.89
N VAL A 40 0.19 7.23 6.07
CA VAL A 40 0.79 6.76 4.84
C VAL A 40 -0.02 7.32 3.68
N TYR A 41 0.60 8.19 2.89
CA TYR A 41 -0.01 8.84 1.75
C TYR A 41 0.06 7.98 0.50
N GLY A 42 -0.98 8.05 -0.31
CA GLY A 42 -1.05 7.33 -1.57
C GLY A 42 -2.29 7.69 -2.38
N GLU A 43 -2.58 6.81 -3.33
CA GLU A 43 -3.64 6.99 -4.32
C GLU A 43 -4.64 5.84 -4.24
N VAL A 44 -5.91 6.16 -4.43
CA VAL A 44 -7.00 5.18 -4.48
C VAL A 44 -7.45 5.04 -5.92
N TYR A 45 -7.51 3.78 -6.37
CA TYR A 45 -7.92 3.42 -7.72
C TYR A 45 -9.15 2.52 -7.67
N ARG A 46 -10.07 2.71 -8.64
CA ARG A 46 -11.17 1.78 -8.88
C ARG A 46 -10.73 0.79 -9.95
N LEU A 47 -10.73 -0.49 -9.60
CA LEU A 47 -10.40 -1.57 -10.54
C LEU A 47 -11.59 -1.87 -11.45
N HIS A 48 -11.34 -2.03 -12.76
CA HIS A 48 -12.38 -2.36 -13.74
C HIS A 48 -12.93 -3.79 -13.52
N ASP A 49 -12.03 -4.74 -13.25
CA ASP A 49 -12.35 -6.10 -12.82
C ASP A 49 -11.55 -6.40 -11.56
N ALA A 50 -12.19 -6.17 -10.41
CA ALA A 50 -11.52 -6.33 -9.13
C ALA A 50 -10.93 -7.73 -8.98
N GLN A 51 -11.67 -8.81 -9.27
CA GLN A 51 -11.19 -10.17 -9.05
C GLN A 51 -9.94 -10.49 -9.89
N SER A 52 -9.98 -10.22 -11.19
CA SER A 52 -8.87 -10.53 -12.09
C SER A 52 -7.65 -9.66 -11.80
N THR A 53 -7.84 -8.36 -11.58
CA THR A 53 -6.73 -7.44 -11.28
C THR A 53 -6.09 -7.74 -9.93
N LEU A 54 -6.90 -8.05 -8.92
CA LEU A 54 -6.43 -8.44 -7.59
C LEU A 54 -5.63 -9.75 -7.60
N ALA A 55 -5.99 -10.74 -8.42
CA ALA A 55 -5.20 -11.96 -8.57
C ALA A 55 -3.81 -11.69 -9.16
N VAL A 56 -3.71 -10.82 -10.16
CA VAL A 56 -2.42 -10.43 -10.76
C VAL A 56 -1.56 -9.65 -9.76
N LEU A 57 -2.18 -8.80 -8.94
CA LEU A 57 -1.47 -8.07 -7.89
C LEU A 57 -1.01 -9.02 -6.76
N ASP A 58 -1.83 -9.98 -6.35
CA ASP A 58 -1.46 -10.98 -5.33
C ASP A 58 -0.24 -11.82 -5.76
N ASP A 59 -0.17 -12.20 -7.04
CA ASP A 59 0.98 -12.91 -7.59
C ASP A 59 2.23 -12.01 -7.70
N TYR A 60 2.03 -10.72 -8.00
CA TYR A 60 3.15 -9.75 -8.07
C TYR A 60 3.75 -9.44 -6.70
N GLU A 61 2.91 -9.30 -5.67
CA GLU A 61 3.32 -9.08 -4.27
C GLU A 61 3.69 -10.40 -3.56
N GLU A 62 3.73 -11.51 -4.30
CA GLU A 62 4.06 -12.86 -3.82
C GLU A 62 3.21 -13.31 -2.61
N CYS A 63 1.96 -12.84 -2.52
CA CYS A 63 1.05 -13.15 -1.42
C CYS A 63 -0.10 -14.08 -1.80
N SER A 64 -0.12 -14.59 -3.04
CA SER A 64 -1.08 -15.61 -3.45
C SER A 64 -0.77 -16.98 -2.82
N ALA A 65 -1.75 -17.89 -2.86
CA ALA A 65 -1.62 -19.23 -2.27
C ALA A 65 -0.53 -20.11 -2.93
N GLN A 66 0.04 -19.67 -4.06
CA GLN A 66 1.11 -20.37 -4.77
C GLN A 66 2.51 -20.07 -4.22
N HIS A 67 2.64 -19.01 -3.42
CA HIS A 67 3.91 -18.57 -2.83
C HIS A 67 4.13 -19.13 -1.42
N THR A 68 5.38 -19.11 -0.98
CA THR A 68 5.78 -19.61 0.34
C THR A 68 5.18 -18.74 1.45
N GLN A 69 4.66 -19.38 2.49
CA GLN A 69 4.03 -18.70 3.63
C GLN A 69 4.94 -18.72 4.87
N PRO A 70 4.92 -17.66 5.72
CA PRO A 70 4.12 -16.45 5.56
C PRO A 70 4.67 -15.53 4.46
N ALA A 71 3.78 -15.04 3.59
CA ALA A 71 4.16 -14.07 2.56
C ALA A 71 4.68 -12.75 3.17
N GLU A 72 5.48 -12.02 2.41
CA GLU A 72 6.02 -10.71 2.83
C GLU A 72 4.90 -9.68 3.02
N TYR A 73 3.90 -9.71 2.14
CA TYR A 73 2.72 -8.86 2.18
C TYR A 73 1.44 -9.65 2.43
N GLN A 74 0.45 -8.99 3.03
CA GLN A 74 -0.92 -9.47 3.14
C GLN A 74 -1.87 -8.42 2.56
N ARG A 75 -2.74 -8.85 1.65
CA ARG A 75 -3.86 -8.03 1.20
C ARG A 75 -4.95 -7.97 2.27
N VAL A 76 -5.35 -6.77 2.67
CA VAL A 76 -6.45 -6.52 3.62
C VAL A 76 -7.37 -5.41 3.13
N GLN A 77 -8.62 -5.44 3.58
CA GLN A 77 -9.53 -4.30 3.43
C GLN A 77 -9.39 -3.37 4.62
N THR A 78 -9.29 -2.08 4.35
CA THR A 78 -9.18 -1.04 5.37
C THR A 78 -9.99 0.20 4.98
N GLN A 79 -10.09 1.14 5.92
CA GLN A 79 -10.56 2.49 5.68
C GLN A 79 -9.40 3.37 5.17
N ILE A 80 -9.68 4.21 4.17
CA ILE A 80 -8.76 5.25 3.68
C ILE A 80 -9.43 6.61 3.85
N LEU A 81 -8.69 7.60 4.37
CA LEU A 81 -9.13 8.99 4.44
C LEU A 81 -8.72 9.69 3.14
N ALA A 82 -9.69 10.05 2.32
CA ALA A 82 -9.47 10.79 1.09
C ALA A 82 -9.04 12.24 1.38
N VAL A 83 -8.34 12.87 0.43
CA VAL A 83 -7.87 14.26 0.55
C VAL A 83 -8.99 15.29 0.71
N ASP A 84 -10.21 14.95 0.31
CA ASP A 84 -11.41 15.78 0.49
C ASP A 84 -12.09 15.58 1.87
N GLY A 85 -11.53 14.71 2.71
CA GLY A 85 -12.02 14.40 4.06
C GLY A 85 -13.04 13.26 4.12
N LEU A 86 -13.39 12.64 2.99
CA LEU A 86 -14.27 11.46 2.99
C LEU A 86 -13.53 10.20 3.45
N ALA A 87 -14.17 9.43 4.32
CA ALA A 87 -13.73 8.07 4.65
C ALA A 87 -14.22 7.09 3.57
N LEU A 88 -13.30 6.45 2.88
CA LEU A 88 -13.57 5.36 1.95
C LEU A 88 -13.44 4.04 2.69
N GLU A 89 -14.56 3.34 2.82
CA GLU A 89 -14.61 2.02 3.45
C GLU A 89 -14.20 0.90 2.48
N GLN A 90 -13.65 -0.19 3.03
CA GLN A 90 -13.38 -1.44 2.29
C GLN A 90 -12.42 -1.30 1.09
N VAL A 91 -11.40 -0.45 1.22
CA VAL A 91 -10.34 -0.30 0.22
C VAL A 91 -9.25 -1.35 0.44
N TRP A 92 -8.81 -2.00 -0.64
CA TRP A 92 -7.72 -2.99 -0.57
C TRP A 92 -6.35 -2.32 -0.45
N ILE A 93 -5.53 -2.82 0.48
CA ILE A 93 -4.12 -2.45 0.66
C ILE A 93 -3.27 -3.69 0.92
N TYR A 94 -1.99 -3.66 0.57
CA TYR A 94 -1.01 -4.69 0.91
C TYR A 94 -0.16 -4.21 2.09
N LEU A 95 -0.27 -4.91 3.22
CA LEU A 95 0.49 -4.60 4.44
C LEU A 95 1.68 -5.54 4.59
N TYR A 96 2.81 -5.00 5.00
CA TYR A 96 4.04 -5.74 5.28
C TYR A 96 3.89 -6.54 6.57
N GLN A 97 4.36 -7.79 6.58
CA GLN A 97 4.18 -8.73 7.69
C GLN A 97 5.46 -9.15 8.40
N TRP A 98 6.63 -8.99 7.76
CA TRP A 98 7.88 -9.49 8.30
C TRP A 98 8.49 -8.54 9.36
N PRO A 99 9.48 -9.00 10.14
CA PRO A 99 10.18 -8.14 11.10
C PRO A 99 10.87 -6.96 10.40
N LEU A 100 10.75 -5.77 10.99
CA LEU A 100 11.36 -4.52 10.50
C LEU A 100 12.77 -4.33 11.08
N ASP A 101 13.65 -5.32 10.91
CA ASP A 101 14.96 -5.37 11.55
C ASP A 101 15.89 -4.24 11.07
N ASN A 102 15.80 -3.07 11.71
CA ASN A 102 16.50 -1.81 11.39
C ASN A 102 16.06 -1.12 10.09
N ASN A 103 14.87 -1.43 9.57
CA ASN A 103 14.35 -0.69 8.43
C ASN A 103 14.13 0.80 8.80
N ARG A 104 14.51 1.69 7.89
CA ARG A 104 14.35 3.14 8.07
C ARG A 104 12.87 3.50 8.00
N LEU A 105 12.34 4.15 9.03
CA LEU A 105 11.04 4.82 8.97
C LEU A 105 11.09 5.98 7.96
N ILE A 106 10.09 6.05 7.09
CA ILE A 106 9.87 7.14 6.16
C ILE A 106 8.89 8.09 6.83
N GLU A 107 9.42 9.08 7.57
CA GLU A 107 8.62 9.99 8.41
C GLU A 107 7.59 10.80 7.63
N SER A 108 7.83 11.06 6.34
CA SER A 108 6.85 11.74 5.47
C SER A 108 5.59 10.92 5.22
N GLY A 109 5.67 9.59 5.39
CA GLY A 109 4.60 8.68 4.97
C GLY A 109 4.38 8.62 3.46
N ASP A 110 5.26 9.24 2.66
CA ASP A 110 5.15 9.34 1.21
C ASP A 110 6.46 8.87 0.58
N PHE A 111 6.40 7.73 -0.11
CA PHE A 111 7.56 7.10 -0.76
C PHE A 111 8.13 7.96 -1.90
N MET A 112 7.32 8.78 -2.55
CA MET A 112 7.74 9.63 -3.66
C MET A 112 8.43 10.90 -3.18
N GLN A 113 8.22 11.29 -1.92
CA GLN A 113 8.88 12.42 -1.27
C GLN A 113 10.22 12.05 -0.61
N GLN A 114 10.78 10.88 -0.88
CA GLN A 114 12.10 10.55 -0.37
C GLN A 114 13.12 11.57 -0.86
N GLU A 115 13.76 12.26 0.08
CA GLU A 115 14.90 13.13 -0.18
C GLU A 115 15.90 12.35 -1.02
N GLN A 116 16.05 12.74 -2.28
CA GLN A 116 17.22 12.38 -3.07
C GLN A 116 18.41 12.94 -2.31
N LEU A 117 19.16 12.07 -1.63
CA LEU A 117 20.49 12.40 -1.13
C LEU A 117 21.30 12.86 -2.36
N ILE A 118 21.56 14.17 -2.41
CA ILE A 118 22.44 14.84 -3.37
C ILE A 118 23.89 14.57 -2.97
#